data_AF-A0A243W9X6-F1
#
_entry.id   AF-A0A243W9X6-F1
#
_cell.length_a   1.000
_cell.length_b   1.000
_cell.length_c   1.000
_cell.angle_alpha   90.00
_cell.angle_beta   90.00
_cell.angle_gamma   90.00
#
_symmetry.space_group_name_H-M   'P 1'
#
loop_
_entity.id
_entity.type
_entity.pdbx_description
1 polymer ?
#
loop_
_entity_poly.entity_id
_entity_poly.type
_entity_poly.pdbx_seq_one_letter_code
_entity_poly.pdbx_strand_id
1 'polypeptide(L)'
;MPQPAPPLAATQRKNSAALRFWHWTSALLILGLLITILFQFVIVKAREAGPLFQETLQKSNITLTKEQARSLTRIISHRIWDWHIYLGVGLSALLVFRLITEFTQPATQKFSAKLRQVQKLFREVGADSPDYRHSVFVKYSYLFFYITLVVMVITGLALIYADDVAFLHAAEHSIKEVHNFTMYLIIAFTALHIIGVVRAELTTDKGIVSDMINGGEQSS
;
A
#
# COMPACT_ATOMS: atom_id res chain seq x y z
N MET A 1 -35.07 -36.49 -27.99
CA MET A 1 -33.88 -36.35 -27.13
C MET A 1 -33.97 -35.00 -26.43
N PRO A 2 -33.89 -34.92 -25.09
CA PRO A 2 -33.88 -33.64 -24.39
C PRO A 2 -32.60 -32.87 -24.75
N GLN A 3 -32.72 -31.57 -24.99
CA GLN A 3 -31.56 -30.72 -25.27
C GLN A 3 -30.63 -30.68 -24.05
N PRO A 4 -29.29 -30.64 -24.24
CA PRO A 4 -28.37 -30.44 -23.14
C PRO A 4 -28.64 -29.08 -22.49
N ALA A 5 -28.69 -29.06 -21.16
CA ALA A 5 -28.85 -27.84 -20.40
C ALA A 5 -27.78 -26.81 -20.81
N PRO A 6 -28.14 -25.52 -20.96
CA PRO A 6 -27.15 -24.49 -21.25
C PRO A 6 -26.09 -24.49 -20.15
N PRO A 7 -24.80 -24.28 -20.49
CA PRO A 7 -23.74 -24.20 -19.48
C PRO A 7 -24.11 -23.11 -18.49
N LEU A 8 -24.06 -23.44 -17.19
CA LEU A 8 -24.23 -22.48 -16.10
C LEU A 8 -23.38 -21.25 -16.43
N ALA A 9 -24.04 -20.14 -16.75
CA ALA A 9 -23.36 -18.89 -17.03
C ALA A 9 -22.44 -18.62 -15.83
N ALA A 10 -21.12 -18.65 -16.05
CA ALA A 10 -20.16 -18.40 -14.99
C ALA A 10 -20.51 -17.04 -14.38
N THR A 11 -20.97 -17.05 -13.12
CA THR A 11 -21.36 -15.84 -12.42
C THR A 11 -20.19 -14.88 -12.44
N GLN A 12 -20.31 -13.77 -13.18
CA GLN A 12 -19.26 -12.77 -13.22
C GLN A 12 -19.15 -12.17 -11.81
N ARG A 13 -17.98 -12.31 -11.20
CA ARG A 13 -17.68 -11.72 -9.90
C ARG A 13 -17.39 -10.24 -10.08
N LYS A 14 -17.93 -9.40 -9.20
CA LYS A 14 -17.71 -7.94 -9.18
C LYS A 14 -16.21 -7.60 -9.07
N ASN A 15 -15.48 -8.37 -8.27
CA ASN A 15 -14.02 -8.26 -8.06
C ASN A 15 -13.32 -9.57 -8.44
N SER A 16 -12.40 -9.50 -9.41
CA SER A 16 -11.62 -10.67 -9.86
C SER A 16 -10.71 -11.21 -8.76
N ALA A 17 -10.40 -12.51 -8.80
CA ALA A 17 -9.49 -13.12 -7.82
C ALA A 17 -8.09 -12.48 -7.84
N ALA A 18 -7.58 -12.17 -9.04
CA ALA A 18 -6.29 -11.50 -9.21
C ALA A 18 -6.26 -10.10 -8.58
N LEU A 19 -7.34 -9.32 -8.73
CA LEU A 19 -7.45 -8.00 -8.11
C LEU A 19 -7.48 -8.10 -6.57
N ARG A 20 -8.27 -9.03 -6.03
CA ARG A 20 -8.39 -9.24 -4.58
C ARG A 20 -7.08 -9.70 -3.96
N PHE A 21 -6.40 -10.66 -4.60
CA PHE A 21 -5.08 -11.11 -4.19
C PHE A 21 -4.10 -9.94 -4.16
N TRP A 22 -3.99 -9.19 -5.28
CA TRP A 22 -3.11 -8.03 -5.34
C TRP A 22 -3.42 -7.00 -4.25
N HIS A 23 -4.70 -6.67 -4.04
CA HIS A 23 -5.13 -5.69 -3.05
C HIS A 23 -4.70 -6.09 -1.63
N TRP A 24 -5.09 -7.28 -1.17
CA TRP A 24 -4.83 -7.71 0.20
C TRP A 24 -3.34 -7.97 0.46
N THR A 25 -2.62 -8.56 -0.50
CA THR A 25 -1.17 -8.72 -0.35
C THR A 25 -0.46 -7.37 -0.34
N SER A 26 -0.87 -6.41 -1.19
CA SER A 26 -0.31 -5.05 -1.17
C SER A 26 -0.61 -4.34 0.15
N ALA A 27 -1.82 -4.46 0.67
CA ALA A 27 -2.20 -3.87 1.96
C ALA A 27 -1.34 -4.43 3.11
N LEU A 28 -1.10 -5.74 3.14
CA LEU A 28 -0.23 -6.38 4.13
C LEU A 28 1.23 -5.92 4.01
N LEU A 29 1.77 -5.83 2.79
CA LEU A 29 3.14 -5.37 2.58
C LEU A 29 3.31 -3.89 2.93
N ILE A 30 2.36 -3.03 2.55
CA ILE A 30 2.38 -1.60 2.90
C ILE A 30 2.31 -1.44 4.42
N LEU A 31 1.42 -2.17 5.09
CA LEU A 31 1.34 -2.15 6.55
C LEU A 31 2.66 -2.62 7.19
N GLY A 32 3.25 -3.71 6.70
CA GLY A 32 4.55 -4.20 7.16
C GLY A 32 5.67 -3.18 6.98
N LEU A 33 5.74 -2.51 5.83
CA LEU A 33 6.70 -1.45 5.54
C LEU A 33 6.53 -0.27 6.51
N LEU A 34 5.30 0.19 6.75
CA LEU A 34 5.04 1.27 7.72
C LEU A 34 5.43 0.85 9.14
N ILE A 35 5.17 -0.40 9.52
CA ILE A 35 5.56 -0.95 10.81
C ILE A 35 7.10 -0.96 10.96
N THR A 36 7.85 -1.40 9.94
CA THR A 36 9.32 -1.39 10.00
C THR A 36 9.88 0.02 10.23
N ILE A 37 9.34 1.05 9.56
CA ILE A 37 9.77 2.44 9.78
C ILE A 37 9.36 2.95 11.16
N LEU A 38 8.17 2.60 11.65
CA LEU A 38 7.75 2.93 13.01
C LEU A 38 8.73 2.36 14.04
N PHE A 39 9.09 1.08 13.92
CA PHE A 39 10.08 0.45 14.81
C PHE A 39 11.46 1.10 14.66
N GLN A 40 11.89 1.39 13.44
CA GLN A 40 13.15 2.09 13.20
C GLN A 40 13.20 3.44 13.94
N PHE A 41 12.11 4.22 13.86
CA PHE A 41 11.99 5.50 14.55
C PHE A 41 12.04 5.35 16.08
N VAL A 42 11.36 4.33 16.63
CA VAL A 42 11.39 4.03 18.06
C VAL A 42 12.81 3.66 18.51
N ILE A 43 13.53 2.83 17.76
CA ILE A 43 14.91 2.42 18.08
C ILE A 43 15.86 3.61 18.05
N VAL A 44 15.75 4.50 17.05
CA VAL A 44 16.58 5.71 16.96
C VAL A 44 16.33 6.63 18.17
N LYS A 45 15.07 6.88 18.52
CA LYS A 45 14.72 7.68 19.70
C LYS A 45 15.19 7.03 21.01
N ALA A 46 15.10 5.71 21.14
CA ALA A 46 15.58 5.00 22.31
C ALA A 46 17.10 5.16 22.49
N ARG A 47 17.86 5.21 21.39
CA ARG A 47 19.31 5.47 21.41
C ARG A 47 19.65 6.88 21.90
N GLU A 48 18.86 7.88 21.51
CA GLU A 48 19.01 9.27 21.98
C GLU A 48 18.65 9.41 23.47
N ALA A 49 17.63 8.67 23.93
CA ALA A 49 17.22 8.61 25.33
C ALA A 49 18.15 7.76 26.23
N GLY A 50 19.35 7.39 25.75
CA GLY A 50 20.30 6.50 26.44
C GLY A 50 20.59 6.80 27.92
N PRO A 51 20.67 8.07 28.37
CA PRO A 51 20.85 8.41 29.79
C PRO A 51 19.68 7.96 30.69
N LEU A 52 18.43 8.16 30.24
CA LEU A 52 17.21 7.76 30.99
C LEU A 52 17.10 6.23 31.12
N PHE A 53 17.46 5.51 30.06
CA PHE A 53 17.50 4.05 30.08
C PHE A 53 18.57 3.51 31.03
N GLN A 54 19.75 4.14 31.10
CA GLN A 54 20.81 3.75 32.03
C GLN A 54 20.39 3.94 33.49
N GLU A 55 19.74 5.05 33.83
CA GLU A 55 19.23 5.29 35.18
C GLU A 55 18.21 4.20 35.59
N THR A 56 17.34 3.80 34.67
CA THR A 56 16.32 2.77 34.91
C THR A 56 16.91 1.37 35.06
N LEU A 57 17.91 1.02 34.24
CA LEU A 57 18.59 -0.27 34.30
C LEU A 57 19.46 -0.42 35.56
N GLN A 58 20.09 0.67 36.00
CA GLN A 58 20.82 0.72 37.26
C GLN A 58 19.91 0.44 38.46
N LYS A 59 18.66 0.94 38.45
CA LYS A 59 17.65 0.61 39.49
C LYS A 59 17.25 -0.87 39.53
N SER A 60 17.52 -1.62 38.46
CA SER A 60 17.19 -3.05 38.34
C SER A 60 18.41 -3.97 38.51
N ASN A 61 19.56 -3.45 38.98
CA ASN A 61 20.84 -4.18 39.07
C ASN A 61 21.35 -4.77 37.74
N ILE A 62 20.90 -4.23 36.60
CA ILE A 62 21.39 -4.63 35.27
C ILE A 62 22.39 -3.58 34.78
N THR A 63 23.68 -3.92 34.79
CA THR A 63 24.75 -3.06 34.27
C THR A 63 24.98 -3.31 32.79
N LEU A 64 24.19 -2.65 31.95
CA LEU A 64 24.40 -2.66 30.50
C LEU A 64 25.32 -1.50 30.11
N THR A 65 26.51 -1.80 29.59
CA THR A 65 27.47 -0.75 29.19
C THR A 65 26.92 0.05 28.01
N LYS A 66 27.33 1.32 27.88
CA LYS A 66 26.93 2.18 26.75
C LYS A 66 27.27 1.56 25.39
N GLU A 67 28.36 0.82 25.33
CA GLU A 67 28.84 0.14 24.12
C GLU A 67 27.98 -1.07 23.77
N GLN A 68 27.61 -1.90 24.75
CA GLN A 68 26.68 -3.02 24.56
C GLN A 68 25.30 -2.53 24.09
N ALA A 69 24.78 -1.44 24.67
CA ALA A 69 23.49 -0.86 24.27
C ALA A 69 23.52 -0.36 22.82
N ARG A 70 24.59 0.34 22.43
CA ARG A 70 24.80 0.83 21.07
C ARG A 70 24.98 -0.31 20.05
N SER A 71 25.68 -1.37 20.44
CA SER A 71 25.87 -2.55 19.58
C SER A 71 24.53 -3.26 19.32
N LEU A 72 23.76 -3.52 20.37
CA LEU A 72 22.45 -4.17 20.27
C LEU A 72 21.47 -3.37 19.40
N THR A 73 21.35 -2.06 19.65
CA THR A 73 20.44 -1.19 18.88
C THR A 73 20.85 -1.09 17.40
N ARG A 74 22.15 -1.11 17.10
CA ARG A 74 22.65 -1.16 15.72
C ARG A 74 22.26 -2.45 15.01
N ILE A 75 22.43 -3.61 15.64
CA ILE A 75 22.07 -4.91 15.05
C ILE A 75 20.56 -4.98 14.77
N ILE A 76 19.73 -4.55 15.72
CA ILE A 76 18.27 -4.51 15.56
C ILE A 76 17.90 -3.58 14.40
N SER A 77 18.49 -2.39 14.35
CA SER A 77 18.25 -1.43 13.27
C SER A 77 18.60 -2.00 11.90
N HIS A 78 19.76 -2.66 11.75
CA HIS A 78 20.13 -3.30 10.48
C HIS A 78 19.11 -4.37 10.09
N ARG A 79 18.69 -5.21 11.04
CA ARG A 79 17.71 -6.26 10.75
C ARG A 79 16.35 -5.68 10.33
N ILE A 80 15.89 -4.60 10.95
CA ILE A 80 14.66 -3.91 10.55
C ILE A 80 14.79 -3.37 9.12
N TRP A 81 15.96 -2.83 8.77
CA TRP A 81 16.25 -2.33 7.43
C TRP A 81 16.23 -3.46 6.38
N ASP A 82 16.81 -4.63 6.68
CA ASP A 82 16.74 -5.81 5.80
C ASP A 82 15.29 -6.19 5.51
N TRP A 83 14.45 -6.24 6.55
CA TRP A 83 13.03 -6.54 6.40
C TRP A 83 12.30 -5.48 5.58
N HIS A 84 12.62 -4.20 5.78
CA HIS A 84 12.07 -3.11 4.98
C HIS A 84 12.39 -3.30 3.48
N ILE A 85 13.65 -3.65 3.17
CA ILE A 85 14.10 -3.92 1.80
C ILE A 85 13.36 -5.13 1.22
N TYR A 86 13.28 -6.26 1.93
CA TYR A 86 12.60 -7.46 1.44
C TYR A 86 11.11 -7.23 1.17
N LEU A 87 10.42 -6.53 2.07
CA LEU A 87 9.02 -6.17 1.88
C LEU A 87 8.85 -5.19 0.71
N GLY A 88 9.78 -4.24 0.52
CA GLY A 88 9.78 -3.27 -0.57
C GLY A 88 9.99 -3.91 -1.94
N VAL A 89 10.92 -4.86 -2.03
CA VAL A 89 11.11 -5.68 -3.24
C VAL A 89 9.86 -6.51 -3.53
N GLY A 90 9.23 -7.09 -2.50
CA GLY A 90 7.96 -7.79 -2.63
C GLY A 90 6.83 -6.89 -3.18
N LEU A 91 6.72 -5.66 -2.67
CA LEU A 91 5.74 -4.68 -3.14
C LEU A 91 6.01 -4.27 -4.60
N SER A 92 7.28 -4.16 -4.97
CA SER A 92 7.70 -3.89 -6.35
C SER A 92 7.26 -5.01 -7.29
N ALA A 93 7.43 -6.27 -6.89
CA ALA A 93 6.97 -7.43 -7.66
C ALA A 93 5.43 -7.45 -7.80
N LEU A 94 4.69 -7.10 -6.74
CA LEU A 94 3.23 -6.96 -6.81
C LEU A 94 2.79 -5.84 -7.75
N LEU A 95 3.52 -4.72 -7.79
CA LEU A 95 3.23 -3.64 -8.73
C LEU A 95 3.42 -4.11 -10.19
N VAL A 96 4.50 -4.85 -10.48
CA VAL A 96 4.72 -5.46 -11.80
C VAL A 96 3.61 -6.45 -12.14
N PHE A 97 3.25 -7.33 -11.19
CA PHE A 97 2.10 -8.24 -11.35
C PHE A 97 0.81 -7.49 -11.67
N ARG A 98 0.56 -6.34 -11.03
CA ARG A 98 -0.62 -5.50 -11.30
C ARG A 98 -0.61 -4.92 -12.70
N LEU A 99 0.55 -4.50 -13.20
CA LEU A 99 0.69 -4.00 -14.56
C LEU A 99 0.42 -5.13 -15.56
N ILE A 100 1.00 -6.33 -15.37
CA ILE A 100 0.78 -7.48 -16.25
C ILE A 100 -0.70 -7.90 -16.27
N THR A 101 -1.35 -7.95 -15.10
CA THR A 101 -2.77 -8.30 -15.01
C THR A 101 -3.69 -7.28 -15.67
N GLU A 102 -3.31 -6.00 -15.71
CA GLU A 102 -4.07 -4.98 -16.45
C GLU A 102 -4.11 -5.26 -17.96
N PHE A 103 -3.04 -5.80 -18.53
CA PHE A 103 -2.99 -6.12 -19.95
C PHE A 103 -3.77 -7.40 -20.30
N THR A 104 -3.84 -8.36 -19.38
CA THR A 104 -4.42 -9.70 -19.60
C THR A 104 -5.89 -9.84 -19.20
N GLN A 105 -6.43 -8.95 -18.35
CA GLN A 105 -7.83 -9.01 -17.94
C GLN A 105 -8.81 -8.71 -19.10
N PRO A 106 -10.03 -9.29 -19.10
CA PRO A 106 -11.07 -8.96 -20.08
C PRO A 106 -11.36 -7.46 -20.09
N ALA A 107 -11.67 -6.90 -21.27
CA ALA A 107 -11.81 -5.47 -21.47
C ALA A 107 -12.74 -4.78 -20.43
N THR A 108 -13.81 -5.44 -19.99
CA THR A 108 -14.77 -4.91 -18.98
C THR A 108 -14.19 -4.80 -17.56
N GLN A 109 -13.13 -5.54 -17.25
CA GLN A 109 -12.49 -5.55 -15.93
C GLN A 109 -11.25 -4.67 -15.86
N LYS A 110 -10.71 -4.25 -17.03
CA LYS A 110 -9.57 -3.34 -17.11
C LYS A 110 -9.87 -2.02 -16.43
N PHE A 111 -8.88 -1.48 -15.74
CA PHE A 111 -8.90 -0.13 -15.19
C PHE A 111 -9.22 0.89 -16.28
N SER A 112 -8.63 0.75 -17.47
CA SER A 112 -8.88 1.66 -18.59
C SER A 112 -10.34 1.68 -19.06
N ALA A 113 -11.04 0.54 -19.03
CA ALA A 113 -12.44 0.48 -19.41
C ALA A 113 -13.38 0.98 -18.30
N LYS A 114 -13.10 0.66 -17.03
CA LYS A 114 -13.82 1.26 -15.89
C LYS A 114 -13.65 2.79 -15.88
N LEU A 115 -12.46 3.29 -16.18
CA LEU A 115 -12.21 4.72 -16.29
C LEU A 115 -13.02 5.35 -17.44
N ARG A 116 -13.10 4.69 -18.61
CA ARG A 116 -13.88 5.15 -19.77
C ARG A 116 -15.40 5.06 -19.56
N GLN A 117 -15.91 3.99 -18.96
CA GLN A 117 -17.34 3.85 -18.65
C GLN A 117 -17.80 4.95 -17.70
N VAL A 118 -17.02 5.23 -16.68
CA VAL A 118 -17.38 6.29 -15.75
C VAL A 118 -17.10 7.68 -16.36
N GLN A 119 -16.15 7.86 -17.29
CA GLN A 119 -16.05 9.11 -18.09
C GLN A 119 -17.30 9.39 -18.93
N LYS A 120 -18.02 8.36 -19.38
CA LYS A 120 -19.31 8.51 -20.06
C LYS A 120 -20.42 8.91 -19.08
N LEU A 121 -20.49 8.24 -17.93
CA LEU A 121 -21.43 8.60 -16.85
C LEU A 121 -21.24 10.06 -16.40
N PHE A 122 -20.00 10.55 -16.39
CA PHE A 122 -19.64 11.95 -16.09
C PHE A 122 -20.11 12.97 -17.14
N ARG A 123 -20.33 12.56 -18.39
CA ARG A 123 -20.94 13.43 -19.41
C ARG A 123 -22.46 13.50 -19.27
N GLU A 124 -23.06 12.51 -18.60
CA GLU A 124 -24.52 12.34 -18.50
C GLU A 124 -25.08 12.84 -17.16
N VAL A 125 -24.32 12.73 -16.06
CA VAL A 125 -24.70 13.23 -14.73
C VAL A 125 -24.15 14.64 -14.53
N GLY A 126 -25.03 15.64 -14.51
CA GLY A 126 -24.65 17.05 -14.29
C GLY A 126 -23.83 17.27 -13.01
N ALA A 127 -22.94 18.26 -13.03
CA ALA A 127 -21.85 18.49 -12.06
C ALA A 127 -22.27 18.78 -10.60
N ASP A 128 -23.57 18.90 -10.31
CA ASP A 128 -24.10 19.35 -9.00
C ASP A 128 -24.68 18.24 -8.12
N SER A 129 -24.63 16.96 -8.51
CA SER A 129 -25.13 15.89 -7.63
C SER A 129 -24.11 15.51 -6.53
N PRO A 130 -24.55 15.20 -5.30
CA PRO A 130 -23.68 14.67 -4.25
C PRO A 130 -22.95 13.38 -4.68
N ASP A 131 -23.62 12.56 -5.48
CA ASP A 131 -23.08 11.33 -6.06
C ASP A 131 -21.93 11.60 -7.05
N TYR A 132 -22.01 12.71 -7.79
CA TYR A 132 -20.93 13.17 -8.67
C TYR A 132 -19.66 13.44 -7.86
N ARG A 133 -19.73 14.25 -6.79
CA ARG A 133 -18.56 14.60 -5.96
C ARG A 133 -17.92 13.38 -5.31
N HIS A 134 -18.73 12.44 -4.82
CA HIS A 134 -18.24 11.20 -4.23
C HIS A 134 -17.50 10.33 -5.27
N SER A 135 -18.10 10.15 -6.45
CA SER A 135 -17.49 9.36 -7.53
C SER A 135 -16.17 9.96 -8.06
N VAL A 136 -16.08 11.29 -8.11
CA VAL A 136 -14.87 12.04 -8.49
C VAL A 136 -13.75 11.81 -7.47
N PHE A 137 -14.08 11.95 -6.18
CA PHE A 137 -13.11 11.80 -5.09
C PHE A 137 -12.50 10.40 -5.07
N VAL A 138 -13.32 9.35 -5.21
CA VAL A 138 -12.85 7.95 -5.24
C VAL A 138 -11.90 7.68 -6.43
N LYS A 139 -12.14 8.31 -7.59
CA LYS A 139 -11.24 8.16 -8.75
C LYS A 139 -9.90 8.86 -8.56
N TYR A 140 -9.94 10.11 -8.10
CA TYR A 140 -8.70 10.85 -7.87
C TYR A 140 -7.90 10.22 -6.74
N SER A 141 -8.56 9.67 -5.70
CA SER A 141 -7.86 8.94 -4.66
C SER A 141 -7.20 7.66 -5.19
N TYR A 142 -7.85 6.93 -6.10
CA TYR A 142 -7.24 5.78 -6.78
C TYR A 142 -6.03 6.21 -7.63
N LEU A 143 -6.16 7.22 -8.49
CA LEU A 143 -5.04 7.71 -9.31
C LEU A 143 -3.87 8.20 -8.43
N PHE A 144 -4.19 8.98 -7.40
CA PHE A 144 -3.22 9.47 -6.42
C PHE A 144 -2.48 8.31 -5.74
N PHE A 145 -3.19 7.25 -5.33
CA PHE A 145 -2.59 6.06 -4.76
C PHE A 145 -1.59 5.40 -5.71
N TYR A 146 -1.97 5.17 -6.97
CA TYR A 146 -1.07 4.53 -7.93
C TYR A 146 0.17 5.38 -8.23
N ILE A 147 0.03 6.69 -8.40
CA ILE A 147 1.17 7.58 -8.61
C ILE A 147 2.11 7.53 -7.40
N THR A 148 1.55 7.67 -6.20
CA THR A 148 2.32 7.64 -4.95
C THR A 148 3.02 6.29 -4.76
N LEU A 149 2.33 5.18 -5.07
CA LEU A 149 2.88 3.83 -4.99
C LEU A 149 4.03 3.61 -5.98
N VAL A 150 3.89 4.08 -7.22
CA VAL A 150 4.96 4.01 -8.24
C VAL A 150 6.17 4.82 -7.80
N VAL A 151 5.97 6.07 -7.35
CA VAL A 151 7.07 6.92 -6.84
C VAL A 151 7.77 6.26 -5.66
N MET A 152 7.01 5.69 -4.71
CA MET A 152 7.54 4.98 -3.55
C MET A 152 8.42 3.78 -3.97
N VAL A 153 7.92 2.95 -4.89
CA VAL A 153 8.65 1.77 -5.38
C VAL A 153 9.92 2.18 -6.14
N ILE A 154 9.82 3.15 -7.06
CA ILE A 154 10.98 3.61 -7.85
C ILE A 154 12.06 4.18 -6.93
N THR A 155 11.68 5.06 -6.01
CA THR A 155 12.64 5.66 -5.06
C THR A 155 13.23 4.62 -4.12
N GLY A 156 12.44 3.65 -3.64
CA GLY A 156 12.94 2.57 -2.79
C GLY A 156 13.95 1.67 -3.50
N LEU A 157 13.66 1.26 -4.74
CA LEU A 157 14.60 0.49 -5.55
C LEU A 157 15.86 1.30 -5.89
N ALA A 158 15.72 2.58 -6.19
CA ALA A 158 16.86 3.45 -6.47
C ALA A 158 17.80 3.58 -5.25
N LEU A 159 17.25 3.59 -4.02
CA LEU A 159 18.06 3.57 -2.79
C LEU A 159 18.76 2.24 -2.54
N ILE A 160 18.15 1.11 -2.91
CA ILE A 160 18.77 -0.22 -2.77
C ILE A 160 20.04 -0.32 -3.63
N TYR A 161 20.02 0.23 -4.84
CA TYR A 161 21.13 0.17 -5.80
C TYR A 161 21.95 1.47 -5.87
N ALA A 162 21.79 2.38 -4.89
CA ALA A 162 22.46 3.67 -4.91
C ALA A 162 23.98 3.51 -4.93
N ASP A 163 24.53 2.59 -4.14
CA ASP A 163 25.97 2.34 -4.04
C ASP A 163 26.55 1.61 -5.27
N ASP A 164 25.71 0.95 -6.06
CA ASP A 164 26.13 0.19 -7.24
C ASP A 164 26.18 1.06 -8.52
N VAL A 165 25.51 2.22 -8.51
CA VAL A 165 25.36 3.07 -9.70
C VAL A 165 25.72 4.52 -9.38
N ALA A 166 26.80 5.02 -9.99
CA ALA A 166 27.35 6.36 -9.71
C ALA A 166 26.31 7.50 -9.82
N PHE A 167 25.40 7.44 -10.80
CA PHE A 167 24.33 8.43 -10.94
C PHE A 167 23.31 8.37 -9.79
N LEU A 168 22.96 7.16 -9.31
CA LEU A 168 22.04 7.00 -8.18
C LEU A 168 22.69 7.44 -6.88
N HIS A 169 23.97 7.12 -6.66
CA HIS A 169 24.74 7.59 -5.51
C HIS A 169 24.74 9.14 -5.45
N ALA A 170 24.99 9.80 -6.59
CA ALA A 170 24.98 11.27 -6.65
C ALA A 170 23.61 11.90 -6.33
N ALA A 171 22.52 11.16 -6.55
CA ALA A 171 21.15 11.60 -6.28
C ALA A 171 20.56 11.03 -4.97
N GLU A 172 21.31 10.23 -4.20
CA GLU A 172 20.80 9.43 -3.09
C GLU A 172 20.03 10.28 -2.06
N HIS A 173 20.60 11.44 -1.69
CA HIS A 173 19.97 12.35 -0.73
C HIS A 173 18.59 12.81 -1.20
N SER A 174 18.48 13.27 -2.44
CA SER A 174 17.21 13.72 -3.02
C SER A 174 16.22 12.58 -3.16
N ILE A 175 16.68 11.39 -3.60
CA ILE A 175 15.84 10.20 -3.69
C ILE A 175 15.28 9.83 -2.32
N LYS A 176 16.12 9.86 -1.28
CA LYS A 176 15.73 9.58 0.11
C LYS A 176 14.72 10.60 0.65
N GLU A 177 14.88 11.87 0.34
CA GLU A 177 13.89 12.90 0.70
C GLU A 177 12.53 12.64 0.05
N VAL A 178 12.52 12.35 -1.26
CA VAL A 178 11.29 12.02 -1.98
C VAL A 178 10.67 10.75 -1.43
N HIS A 179 11.46 9.71 -1.13
CA HIS A 179 10.99 8.46 -0.53
C HIS A 179 10.31 8.71 0.82
N ASN A 180 10.98 9.46 1.70
CA ASN A 180 10.46 9.80 3.03
C ASN A 180 9.19 10.67 2.94
N PHE A 181 9.16 11.66 2.04
CA PHE A 181 7.98 12.49 1.83
C PHE A 181 6.80 11.65 1.31
N THR A 182 7.06 10.79 0.33
CA THR A 182 6.05 9.90 -0.25
C THR A 182 5.47 8.94 0.80
N MET A 183 6.28 8.51 1.79
CA MET A 183 5.79 7.69 2.90
C MET A 183 4.67 8.40 3.68
N TYR A 184 4.82 9.69 3.98
CA TYR A 184 3.79 10.46 4.67
C TYR A 184 2.49 10.58 3.84
N LEU A 185 2.62 10.70 2.51
CA LEU A 185 1.46 10.66 1.61
C LEU A 185 0.74 9.30 1.65
N ILE A 186 1.49 8.19 1.69
CA ILE A 186 0.92 6.83 1.83
C ILE A 186 0.22 6.68 3.18
N ILE A 187 0.80 7.17 4.28
CA ILE A 187 0.18 7.15 5.60
C ILE A 187 -1.16 7.90 5.57
N ALA A 188 -1.16 9.14 5.05
CA ALA A 188 -2.36 9.95 4.93
C ALA A 188 -3.43 9.27 4.07
N PHE A 189 -3.05 8.74 2.91
CA PHE A 189 -3.96 8.00 2.04
C PHE A 189 -4.54 6.77 2.75
N THR A 190 -3.71 5.98 3.42
CA THR A 190 -4.14 4.74 4.10
C THR A 190 -5.16 5.04 5.19
N ALA A 191 -4.92 6.08 6.02
CA ALA A 191 -5.87 6.50 7.04
C ALA A 191 -7.20 6.96 6.44
N LEU A 192 -7.15 7.83 5.42
CA LEU A 192 -8.35 8.30 4.73
C LEU A 192 -9.12 7.18 4.04
N HIS A 193 -8.40 6.22 3.43
CA HIS A 193 -8.98 5.06 2.79
C HIS A 193 -9.73 4.18 3.78
N ILE A 194 -9.12 3.85 4.92
CA ILE A 194 -9.76 3.04 5.98
C ILE A 194 -11.00 3.76 6.52
N ILE A 195 -10.91 5.05 6.84
CA ILE A 195 -12.06 5.84 7.31
C ILE A 195 -13.18 5.84 6.25
N GLY A 196 -12.83 6.02 4.98
CA GLY A 196 -13.78 6.00 3.87
C GLY A 196 -14.50 4.65 3.74
N VAL A 197 -13.75 3.55 3.81
CA VAL A 197 -14.29 2.18 3.75
C VAL A 197 -15.19 1.90 4.95
N VAL A 198 -14.75 2.21 6.17
CA VAL A 198 -15.56 1.99 7.39
C VAL A 198 -16.85 2.80 7.34
N ARG A 199 -16.78 4.08 6.93
CA ARG A 199 -17.97 4.91 6.78
C ARG A 199 -18.92 4.32 5.74
N ALA A 200 -18.43 3.96 4.56
CA ALA A 200 -19.25 3.41 3.48
C ALA A 200 -19.93 2.10 3.90
N GLU A 201 -19.20 1.19 4.54
CA GLU A 201 -19.71 -0.08 5.07
C GLU A 201 -20.85 0.15 6.10
N LEU A 202 -20.77 1.19 6.92
CA LEU A 202 -21.77 1.51 7.93
C LEU A 202 -22.98 2.30 7.39
N THR A 203 -22.83 3.04 6.29
CA THR A 203 -23.88 3.94 5.79
C THR A 203 -24.45 3.55 4.44
N THR A 204 -23.62 3.54 3.39
CA THR A 204 -24.08 3.70 2.00
C THR A 204 -23.91 2.42 1.19
N ASP A 205 -22.82 1.70 1.42
CA ASP A 205 -22.40 0.54 0.63
C ASP A 205 -22.09 -0.64 1.57
N LYS A 206 -23.14 -1.26 2.11
CA LYS A 206 -22.98 -2.42 3.01
C LYS A 206 -22.38 -3.60 2.25
N GLY A 207 -21.43 -4.30 2.88
CA GLY A 207 -20.78 -5.48 2.32
C GLY A 207 -19.60 -5.21 1.38
N ILE A 208 -19.10 -3.97 1.27
CA ILE A 208 -17.96 -3.66 0.39
C ILE A 208 -16.67 -4.39 0.80
N VAL A 209 -16.44 -4.57 2.11
CA VAL A 209 -15.29 -5.35 2.59
C VAL A 209 -15.49 -6.82 2.25
N SER A 210 -16.71 -7.34 2.44
CA SER A 210 -17.05 -8.71 2.09
C SER A 210 -16.84 -8.96 0.59
N ASP A 211 -17.35 -8.07 -0.27
CA ASP A 211 -17.15 -8.12 -1.73
C ASP A 211 -15.68 -8.11 -2.13
N MET A 212 -14.83 -7.38 -1.40
CA MET A 212 -13.37 -7.35 -1.63
C MET A 212 -12.69 -8.64 -1.17
N ILE A 213 -13.28 -9.38 -0.23
CA ILE A 213 -12.76 -10.68 0.23
C ILE A 213 -13.25 -11.80 -0.69
N ASN A 214 -14.56 -11.91 -0.94
CA ASN A 214 -15.18 -13.04 -1.61
C ASN A 214 -15.38 -12.85 -3.13
N GLY A 215 -15.32 -11.61 -3.63
CA GLY A 215 -15.48 -11.28 -5.04
C GLY A 215 -16.80 -10.60 -5.39
N GLY A 216 -17.80 -10.62 -4.49
CA GLY A 216 -19.15 -10.11 -4.71
C GLY A 216 -19.89 -10.84 -5.84
N GLU A 217 -21.21 -10.66 -5.89
CA GLU A 217 -22.03 -11.09 -7.03
C GLU A 217 -22.35 -9.87 -7.89
N GLN A 218 -22.12 -9.99 -9.20
CA GLN A 218 -22.53 -8.96 -10.14
C GLN A 218 -23.99 -9.23 -10.48
N SER A 219 -24.92 -8.48 -9.87
CA SER A 219 -26.35 -8.55 -10.23
C SER A 219 -26.47 -8.17 -11.71
N SER A 220 -26.88 -9.13 -12.54
CA SER A 220 -27.22 -8.92 -13.94
C SER A 220 -28.50 -8.09 -14.09
#